data_AF-A0A1F8RTK7-F1
#
_entry.id   AF-A0A1F8RTK7-F1
#
_cell.length_a   1.000
_cell.length_b   1.000
_cell.length_c   1.000
_cell.angle_alpha   90.00
_cell.angle_beta   90.00
_cell.angle_gamma   90.00
#
_symmetry.space_group_name_H-M   'P 1'
#
loop_
_entity.id
_entity.type
_entity.pdbx_description
1 polymer ?
#
loop_
_entity_poly.entity_id
_entity_poly.type
_entity_poly.pdbx_seq_one_letter_code
_entity_poly.pdbx_strand_id
1 'polypeptide(L)'
;MTCHSGGTLEIYVEPHLPAPVLWVAGTTPIAGALVALGSAAGWRVSIFDPIADPDAFPGAERVVVGTDIAGLDPGVAPAVVVATQGVWDEEALAAALARDASYVGLVASPTRAAVVRAWLREEAGVPDDRLAAMRAPAGLDLGGETAEEVALSILAELVQVRRGTAAFVASPGPATLAGAPRPEFPPVVDDIVLLDPVCGMTVDRAHARHLAEHDGVVYAFCSMGCRTSFIREPTAYVPVSVSSTD
;
A
#
# COMPACT_ATOMS: atom_id res chain seq x y z
N MET A 1 -45.81 -22.84 17.48
CA MET A 1 -46.20 -21.91 16.40
C MET A 1 -44.95 -21.61 15.60
N THR A 2 -44.85 -22.17 14.39
CA THR A 2 -43.69 -22.06 13.51
C THR A 2 -43.85 -20.84 12.61
N CYS A 3 -42.94 -19.87 12.73
CA CYS A 3 -42.85 -18.74 11.80
C CYS A 3 -42.61 -19.26 10.37
N HIS A 4 -43.46 -18.84 9.43
CA HIS A 4 -43.57 -19.33 8.06
C HIS A 4 -42.95 -18.39 7.02
N SER A 5 -42.16 -17.39 7.45
CA SER A 5 -41.57 -16.42 6.54
C SER A 5 -40.33 -17.01 5.88
N GLY A 6 -40.45 -17.48 4.63
CA GLY A 6 -39.33 -17.50 3.68
C GLY A 6 -38.88 -16.08 3.30
N GLY A 7 -38.77 -15.20 4.30
CA GLY A 7 -38.56 -13.76 4.13
C GLY A 7 -37.09 -13.44 4.02
N THR A 8 -36.73 -12.70 2.97
CA THR A 8 -35.40 -12.13 2.77
C THR A 8 -35.21 -10.96 3.74
N LEU A 9 -34.08 -10.93 4.45
CA LEU A 9 -33.65 -9.80 5.26
C LEU A 9 -32.54 -9.06 4.51
N GLU A 10 -32.80 -7.83 4.09
CA GLU A 10 -31.76 -6.94 3.57
C GLU A 10 -31.19 -6.13 4.73
N ILE A 11 -29.87 -6.23 4.94
CA ILE A 11 -29.15 -5.50 5.97
C ILE A 11 -28.31 -4.43 5.28
N TYR A 12 -28.61 -3.16 5.55
CA TYR A 12 -27.77 -2.04 5.18
C TYR A 12 -26.80 -1.75 6.32
N VAL A 13 -25.49 -1.84 6.04
CA VAL A 13 -24.42 -1.52 7.00
C VAL A 13 -23.64 -0.33 6.46
N GLU A 14 -23.64 0.77 7.20
CA GLU A 14 -22.81 1.94 6.91
C GLU A 14 -21.67 2.04 7.94
N PRO A 15 -20.45 1.59 7.60
CA PRO A 15 -19.34 1.61 8.53
C PRO A 15 -18.83 3.04 8.74
N HIS A 16 -18.89 3.52 9.98
CA HIS A 16 -18.33 4.79 10.41
C HIS A 16 -16.91 4.56 10.94
N LEU A 17 -15.93 4.56 10.03
CA LEU A 17 -14.54 4.33 10.38
C LEU A 17 -13.88 5.60 10.96
N PRO A 18 -12.92 5.47 11.89
CA PRO A 18 -12.15 6.61 12.36
C PRO A 18 -11.33 7.22 11.22
N ALA A 19 -11.00 8.51 11.37
CA ALA A 19 -10.12 9.20 10.43
C ALA A 19 -8.76 8.48 10.34
N PRO A 20 -8.19 8.33 9.12
CA PRO A 20 -6.90 7.69 8.94
C PRO A 20 -5.80 8.50 9.63
N VAL A 21 -4.77 7.81 10.12
CA VAL A 21 -3.66 8.42 10.84
C VAL A 21 -2.42 8.46 9.94
N LEU A 22 -1.82 9.64 9.83
CA LEU A 22 -0.56 9.89 9.12
C LEU A 22 0.46 10.44 10.11
N TRP A 23 1.61 9.80 10.22
CA TRP A 23 2.77 10.31 10.93
C TRP A 23 3.83 10.78 9.96
N VAL A 24 4.39 11.96 10.20
CA VAL A 24 5.40 12.56 9.34
C VAL A 24 6.65 12.81 10.17
N ALA A 25 7.76 12.20 9.76
CA ALA A 25 9.08 12.45 10.35
C ALA A 25 9.76 13.60 9.61
N GLY A 26 10.23 14.62 10.31
CA GLY A 26 10.94 15.74 9.70
C GLY A 26 10.23 17.09 9.85
N THR A 27 11.02 18.16 9.67
CA THR A 27 10.58 19.57 9.73
C THR A 27 10.68 20.29 8.38
N THR A 28 10.79 19.54 7.29
CA THR A 28 11.03 20.08 5.95
C THR A 28 9.79 20.75 5.35
N PRO A 29 9.92 21.59 4.30
CA PRO A 29 8.76 22.14 3.60
C PRO A 29 7.76 21.08 3.10
N ILE A 30 8.26 19.90 2.70
CA ILE A 30 7.43 18.76 2.30
C ILE A 30 6.63 18.24 3.51
N ALA A 31 7.23 18.16 4.69
CA ALA A 31 6.52 17.79 5.92
C ALA A 31 5.41 18.80 6.25
N GLY A 32 5.68 20.10 6.14
CA GLY A 32 4.68 21.16 6.30
C GLY A 32 3.53 21.06 5.29
N ALA A 33 3.84 20.84 4.02
CA ALA A 33 2.84 20.65 2.97
C ALA A 33 1.99 19.38 3.19
N LEU A 34 2.60 18.28 3.65
CA LEU A 34 1.89 17.05 4.01
C LEU A 34 0.93 17.26 5.19
N VAL A 35 1.32 18.04 6.20
CA VAL A 35 0.44 18.40 7.31
C VAL A 35 -0.76 19.19 6.81
N ALA A 36 -0.53 20.23 6.00
CA ALA A 36 -1.60 21.06 5.47
C ALA A 36 -2.58 20.27 4.59
N LEU A 37 -2.08 19.52 3.61
CA LEU A 37 -2.90 18.74 2.70
C LEU A 37 -3.57 17.54 3.38
N GLY A 38 -2.84 16.83 4.24
CA GLY A 38 -3.36 15.66 4.96
C GLY A 38 -4.50 16.05 5.90
N SER A 39 -4.32 17.11 6.69
CA SER A 39 -5.35 17.63 7.61
C SER A 39 -6.59 18.08 6.84
N ALA A 40 -6.41 18.84 5.74
CA ALA A 40 -7.51 19.26 4.87
C ALA A 40 -8.24 18.08 4.21
N ALA A 41 -7.54 16.97 3.92
CA ALA A 41 -8.11 15.74 3.38
C ALA A 41 -8.74 14.82 4.45
N GLY A 42 -8.83 15.27 5.70
CA GLY A 42 -9.45 14.52 6.80
C GLY A 42 -8.55 13.46 7.44
N TRP A 43 -7.23 13.56 7.26
CA TRP A 43 -6.27 12.74 7.99
C TRP A 43 -5.94 13.36 9.34
N ARG A 44 -5.78 12.49 10.34
CA ARG A 44 -5.19 12.83 11.63
C ARG A 44 -3.67 12.81 11.47
N VAL A 45 -3.07 13.98 11.29
CA VAL A 45 -1.64 14.10 11.02
C VAL A 45 -0.87 14.39 12.30
N SER A 46 0.19 13.64 12.60
CA SER A 46 1.15 13.95 13.65
C SER A 46 2.55 14.14 13.06
N ILE A 47 3.29 15.13 13.54
CA ILE A 47 4.71 15.34 13.21
C ILE A 47 5.56 14.80 14.36
N PHE A 48 6.71 14.21 14.04
CA PHE A 48 7.75 13.92 15.02
C PHE A 48 9.13 14.27 14.47
N ASP A 49 9.89 15.04 15.22
CA ASP A 49 11.27 15.39 14.89
C ASP A 49 11.99 15.94 16.14
N PRO A 50 13.30 15.66 16.34
CA PRO A 50 14.07 16.20 17.46
C PRO A 50 14.06 17.73 17.59
N ILE A 51 13.94 18.43 16.47
CA ILE A 51 13.97 19.90 16.40
C ILE A 51 12.62 20.51 16.00
N ALA A 52 11.53 19.75 16.11
CA ALA A 52 10.20 20.24 15.79
C ALA A 52 9.81 21.44 16.68
N ASP A 53 9.25 22.47 16.04
CA ASP A 53 8.56 23.57 16.70
C ASP A 53 7.04 23.31 16.65
N PRO A 54 6.34 23.15 17.79
CA PRO A 54 4.90 22.94 17.83
C PRO A 54 4.09 24.01 17.09
N ASP A 55 4.58 25.26 17.05
CA ASP A 55 3.86 26.37 16.42
C ASP A 55 4.06 26.41 14.89
N ALA A 56 5.02 25.64 14.35
CA ALA A 56 5.32 25.60 12.91
C ALA A 56 4.33 24.75 12.09
N PHE A 57 3.47 23.96 12.74
CA PHE A 57 2.59 22.99 12.07
C PHE A 57 1.11 23.15 12.49
N PRO A 58 0.43 24.26 12.12
CA PRO A 58 -0.93 24.59 12.59
C PRO A 58 -2.04 23.61 12.13
N GLY A 59 -1.73 22.62 11.28
CA GLY A 59 -2.65 21.56 10.86
C GLY A 59 -2.39 20.19 11.51
N ALA A 60 -1.32 20.05 12.29
CA ALA A 60 -0.97 18.78 12.94
C ALA A 60 -1.82 18.60 14.20
N GLU A 61 -2.36 17.40 14.40
CA GLU A 61 -3.03 17.01 15.64
C GLU A 61 -2.05 16.96 16.81
N ARG A 62 -0.82 16.49 16.55
CA ARG A 62 0.27 16.45 17.52
C ARG A 62 1.60 16.78 16.87
N VAL A 63 2.44 17.52 17.59
CA VAL A 63 3.85 17.73 17.25
C VAL A 63 4.68 17.13 18.39
N VAL A 64 5.40 16.06 18.10
CA VAL A 64 6.26 15.35 19.04
C VAL A 64 7.69 15.83 18.85
N VAL A 65 8.22 16.52 19.87
CA VAL A 65 9.62 16.95 19.87
C VAL A 65 10.47 15.77 20.35
N GLY A 66 11.11 15.08 19.40
CA GLY A 66 11.88 13.86 19.66
C GLY A 66 11.73 12.80 18.57
N THR A 67 12.33 11.65 18.80
CA THR A 67 12.31 10.49 17.88
C THR A 67 11.41 9.34 18.35
N ASP A 68 10.97 9.36 19.61
CA ASP A 68 10.18 8.27 20.19
C ASP A 68 8.71 8.36 19.77
N ILE A 69 8.29 7.34 19.01
CA ILE A 69 6.92 7.17 18.52
C ILE A 69 6.24 5.90 19.06
N ALA A 70 6.85 5.21 20.03
CA ALA A 70 6.35 3.93 20.52
C ALA A 70 4.95 4.03 21.14
N GLY A 71 4.66 5.15 21.83
CA GLY A 71 3.38 5.42 22.48
C GLY A 71 2.36 6.18 21.63
N LEU A 72 2.69 6.55 20.39
CA LEU A 72 1.79 7.33 19.55
C LEU A 72 0.67 6.44 18.98
N ASP A 73 -0.58 6.91 19.09
CA ASP A 73 -1.83 6.25 18.68
C ASP A 73 -1.83 4.71 18.86
N PRO A 74 -1.82 4.21 20.12
CA PRO A 74 -1.74 2.78 20.39
C PRO A 74 -2.93 2.02 19.78
N GLY A 75 -2.63 0.89 19.12
CA GLY A 75 -3.63 0.05 18.45
C GLY A 75 -4.08 0.56 17.08
N VAL A 76 -3.47 1.64 16.56
CA VAL A 76 -3.69 2.12 15.21
C VAL A 76 -2.53 1.70 14.30
N ALA A 77 -2.83 1.39 13.05
CA ALA A 77 -1.85 1.13 11.99
C ALA A 77 -1.64 2.39 11.13
N PRO A 78 -0.75 3.31 11.53
CA PRO A 78 -0.58 4.60 10.85
C PRO A 78 0.08 4.42 9.47
N ALA A 79 -0.14 5.37 8.58
CA ALA A 79 0.80 5.61 7.49
C ALA A 79 1.96 6.45 8.03
N VAL A 80 3.20 6.11 7.70
CA VAL A 80 4.39 6.86 8.12
C VAL A 80 5.16 7.36 6.90
N VAL A 81 5.45 8.65 6.87
CA VAL A 81 6.25 9.29 5.81
C VAL A 81 7.49 9.93 6.45
N VAL A 82 8.67 9.52 6.00
CA VAL A 82 9.95 10.06 6.43
C VAL A 82 10.40 11.11 5.43
N ALA A 83 10.40 12.36 5.86
CA ALA A 83 10.75 13.54 5.06
C ALA A 83 11.80 14.40 5.79
N THR A 84 12.85 13.76 6.30
CA THR A 84 13.93 14.42 7.07
C THR A 84 15.04 15.00 6.19
N GLN A 85 15.02 14.70 4.88
CA GLN A 85 16.06 15.12 3.92
C GLN A 85 17.47 14.65 4.32
N GLY A 86 17.61 13.41 4.82
CA GLY A 86 18.91 12.81 5.12
C GLY A 86 19.50 13.16 6.47
N VAL A 87 18.78 13.90 7.33
CA VAL A 87 19.28 14.27 8.66
C VAL A 87 19.26 13.06 9.61
N TRP A 88 18.21 12.25 9.57
CA TRP A 88 18.03 11.08 10.45
C TRP A 88 17.07 10.05 9.83
N ASP A 89 17.12 9.88 8.50
CA ASP A 89 16.23 8.99 7.75
C ASP A 89 16.32 7.54 8.25
N GLU A 90 17.54 7.09 8.54
CA GLU A 90 17.88 5.76 9.04
C GLU A 90 17.13 5.44 10.33
N GLU A 91 17.26 6.29 11.35
CA GLU A 91 16.61 6.10 12.65
C GLU A 91 15.09 6.27 12.56
N ALA A 92 14.61 7.24 11.77
CA ALA A 92 13.19 7.46 11.54
C ALA A 92 12.51 6.24 10.90
N LEU A 93 13.15 5.65 9.88
CA LEU A 93 12.64 4.47 9.20
C LEU A 93 12.74 3.22 10.07
N ALA A 94 13.80 3.05 10.85
CA ALA A 94 13.90 1.95 11.80
C ALA A 94 12.74 2.01 12.81
N ALA A 95 12.46 3.19 13.37
CA ALA A 95 11.34 3.40 14.27
C ALA A 95 9.99 3.12 13.57
N ALA A 96 9.79 3.60 12.35
CA ALA A 96 8.56 3.37 11.57
C ALA A 96 8.35 1.88 11.23
N LEU A 97 9.40 1.18 10.81
CA LEU A 97 9.36 -0.23 10.41
C LEU A 97 9.22 -1.19 11.60
N ALA A 98 9.59 -0.75 12.81
CA ALA A 98 9.29 -1.46 14.05
C ALA A 98 7.81 -1.34 14.46
N ARG A 99 7.06 -0.41 13.88
CA ARG A 99 5.62 -0.25 14.11
C ARG A 99 4.80 -1.07 13.13
N ASP A 100 3.57 -1.31 13.51
CA ASP A 100 2.58 -1.97 12.68
C ASP A 100 1.94 -1.00 11.66
N ALA A 101 2.78 -0.27 10.93
CA ALA A 101 2.35 0.76 10.00
C ALA A 101 1.67 0.16 8.75
N SER A 102 0.60 0.81 8.28
CA SER A 102 -0.09 0.45 7.02
C SER A 102 0.67 0.92 5.78
N TYR A 103 1.61 1.85 5.96
CA TYR A 103 2.49 2.37 4.92
C TYR A 103 3.76 2.92 5.57
N VAL A 104 4.92 2.70 4.95
CA VAL A 104 6.17 3.37 5.31
C VAL A 104 6.83 3.87 4.04
N GLY A 105 7.00 5.18 3.92
CA GLY A 105 7.60 5.83 2.75
C GLY A 105 8.73 6.77 3.11
N LEU A 106 9.77 6.78 2.29
CA LEU A 106 10.91 7.70 2.38
C LEU A 106 10.86 8.71 1.22
N VAL A 107 10.87 10.00 1.58
CA VAL A 107 11.03 11.11 0.64
C VAL A 107 12.53 11.30 0.35
N ALA A 108 13.05 10.47 -0.56
CA ALA A 108 14.45 10.56 -0.99
C ALA A 108 14.64 10.01 -2.41
N SER A 109 15.77 10.32 -3.03
CA SER A 109 16.16 9.76 -4.32
C SER A 109 16.36 8.24 -4.24
N PRO A 110 16.25 7.50 -5.37
CA PRO A 110 16.52 6.06 -5.40
C PRO A 110 17.92 5.70 -4.87
N THR A 111 18.92 6.54 -5.18
CA THR A 111 20.30 6.37 -4.71
C THR A 111 20.40 6.46 -3.19
N ARG A 112 19.80 7.50 -2.58
CA ARG A 112 19.81 7.65 -1.11
C ARG A 112 19.03 6.50 -0.46
N ALA A 113 17.90 6.12 -1.04
CA ALA A 113 17.11 5.00 -0.55
C ALA A 113 17.89 3.67 -0.53
N ALA A 114 18.74 3.41 -1.54
CA ALA A 114 19.57 2.21 -1.56
C ALA A 114 20.57 2.17 -0.39
N VAL A 115 21.20 3.32 -0.07
CA VAL A 115 22.11 3.46 1.08
C VAL A 115 21.37 3.21 2.39
N VAL A 116 20.22 3.85 2.57
CA VAL A 116 19.42 3.71 3.80
C VAL A 116 18.91 2.27 3.97
N ARG A 117 18.50 1.60 2.88
CA ARG A 117 18.11 0.18 2.92
C ARG A 117 19.24 -0.75 3.33
N ALA A 118 20.47 -0.47 2.92
CA ALA A 118 21.64 -1.25 3.33
C ALA A 118 21.87 -1.09 4.84
N TRP A 119 21.88 0.15 5.33
CA TRP A 119 22.00 0.44 6.76
C TRP A 119 20.89 -0.22 7.59
N LEU A 120 19.63 -0.12 7.17
CA LEU A 120 18.50 -0.73 7.88
C LEU A 120 18.63 -2.26 7.96
N ARG A 121 19.20 -2.90 6.94
CA ARG A 121 19.44 -4.35 6.94
C ARG A 121 20.60 -4.73 7.85
N GLU A 122 21.73 -4.02 7.72
CA GLU A 122 23.00 -4.40 8.34
C GLU A 122 23.09 -3.98 9.81
N GLU A 123 22.66 -2.75 10.12
CA GLU A 123 22.82 -2.14 11.44
C GLU A 123 21.55 -2.27 12.28
N ALA A 124 20.37 -2.02 11.69
CA ALA A 124 19.09 -2.10 12.41
C ALA A 124 18.45 -3.50 12.38
N GLY A 125 18.98 -4.43 11.57
CA GLY A 125 18.49 -5.81 11.48
C GLY A 125 17.05 -5.92 10.97
N VAL A 126 16.59 -4.98 10.14
CA VAL A 126 15.22 -4.99 9.62
C VAL A 126 15.05 -6.15 8.62
N PRO A 127 14.01 -6.99 8.78
CA PRO A 127 13.71 -8.09 7.87
C PRO A 127 13.50 -7.65 6.41
N ASP A 128 13.92 -8.49 5.46
CA ASP A 128 13.86 -8.18 4.02
C ASP A 128 12.43 -7.96 3.49
N ASP A 129 11.43 -8.63 4.06
CA ASP A 129 10.02 -8.45 3.71
C ASP A 129 9.50 -7.05 4.13
N ARG A 130 9.89 -6.58 5.32
CA ARG A 130 9.59 -5.21 5.79
C ARG A 130 10.31 -4.17 4.95
N LEU A 131 11.56 -4.42 4.58
CA LEU A 131 12.31 -3.56 3.67
C LEU A 131 11.66 -3.52 2.28
N ALA A 132 11.27 -4.67 1.73
CA ALA A 132 10.64 -4.75 0.41
C ALA A 132 9.33 -3.95 0.34
N ALA A 133 8.60 -3.88 1.44
CA ALA A 133 7.33 -3.16 1.53
C ALA A 133 7.47 -1.65 1.87
N MET A 134 8.69 -1.18 2.15
CA MET A 134 9.00 0.25 2.28
C MET A 134 9.03 0.93 0.91
N ARG A 135 8.41 2.11 0.80
CA ARG A 135 8.36 2.92 -0.41
C ARG A 135 9.48 3.95 -0.46
N ALA A 136 10.18 4.00 -1.58
CA ALA A 136 11.20 5.02 -1.83
C ALA A 136 11.49 5.11 -3.35
N PRO A 137 11.24 6.26 -3.99
CA PRO A 137 10.64 7.47 -3.44
C PRO A 137 9.18 7.23 -2.95
N ALA A 138 8.78 7.94 -1.92
CA ALA A 138 7.38 8.02 -1.49
C ALA A 138 6.56 8.86 -2.48
N GLY A 139 5.33 8.42 -2.76
CA GLY A 139 4.40 9.12 -3.65
C GLY A 139 4.38 8.64 -5.09
N LEU A 140 3.32 9.02 -5.79
CA LEU A 140 3.15 8.74 -7.21
C LEU A 140 4.09 9.62 -8.05
N ASP A 141 4.53 9.11 -9.19
CA ASP A 141 5.29 9.92 -10.14
C ASP A 141 4.34 10.85 -10.91
N LEU A 142 4.16 12.06 -10.37
CA LEU A 142 3.38 13.14 -10.99
C LEU A 142 4.27 14.16 -11.71
N GLY A 143 5.61 13.97 -11.70
CA GLY A 143 6.57 14.96 -12.18
C GLY A 143 6.65 16.23 -11.31
N GLY A 144 6.26 16.15 -10.03
CA GLY A 144 6.24 17.29 -9.12
C GLY A 144 7.64 17.75 -8.68
N GLU A 145 7.83 19.07 -8.58
CA GLU A 145 9.11 19.68 -8.18
C GLU A 145 8.98 20.50 -6.88
N THR A 146 7.78 21.03 -6.61
CA THR A 146 7.49 21.82 -5.41
C THR A 146 7.15 20.92 -4.21
N ALA A 147 7.28 21.46 -2.99
CA ALA A 147 6.94 20.74 -1.77
C ALA A 147 5.46 20.30 -1.74
N GLU A 148 4.59 21.16 -2.27
CA GLU A 148 3.15 20.94 -2.39
C GLU A 148 2.82 19.83 -3.40
N GLU A 149 3.49 19.81 -4.56
CA GLU A 149 3.30 18.76 -5.56
C GLU A 149 3.81 17.40 -5.06
N VAL A 150 4.96 17.38 -4.37
CA VAL A 150 5.48 16.16 -3.74
C VAL A 150 4.55 15.67 -2.63
N ALA A 151 4.06 16.57 -1.78
CA ALA A 151 3.10 16.22 -0.73
C ALA A 151 1.77 15.69 -1.32
N LEU A 152 1.29 16.29 -2.41
CA LEU A 152 0.11 15.82 -3.13
C LEU A 152 0.33 14.42 -3.71
N SER A 153 1.51 14.15 -4.28
CA SER A 153 1.81 12.84 -4.85
C SER A 153 1.89 11.74 -3.80
N ILE A 154 2.44 12.05 -2.62
CA ILE A 154 2.47 11.16 -1.46
C ILE A 154 1.04 10.92 -0.95
N LEU A 155 0.26 11.98 -0.75
CA LEU A 155 -1.11 11.85 -0.26
C LEU A 155 -2.00 11.04 -1.24
N ALA A 156 -1.81 11.22 -2.54
CA ALA A 156 -2.48 10.41 -3.56
C ALA A 156 -2.10 8.93 -3.47
N GLU A 157 -0.82 8.61 -3.27
CA GLU A 157 -0.36 7.23 -3.02
C GLU A 157 -0.97 6.64 -1.75
N LEU A 158 -1.01 7.40 -0.64
CA LEU A 158 -1.64 6.97 0.61
C LEU A 158 -3.14 6.66 0.43
N VAL A 159 -3.83 7.45 -0.40
CA VAL A 159 -5.23 7.18 -0.76
C VAL A 159 -5.36 5.88 -1.55
N GLN A 160 -4.48 5.62 -2.53
CA GLN A 160 -4.49 4.34 -3.28
C GLN A 160 -4.27 3.14 -2.37
N VAL A 161 -3.31 3.22 -1.45
CA VAL A 161 -3.04 2.15 -0.47
C VAL A 161 -4.27 1.90 0.40
N ARG A 162 -4.86 2.94 0.98
CA ARG A 162 -6.06 2.83 1.83
C ARG A 162 -7.27 2.27 1.08
N ARG A 163 -7.39 2.54 -0.21
CA ARG A 163 -8.48 2.03 -1.05
C ARG A 163 -8.21 0.63 -1.61
N GLY A 164 -7.03 0.05 -1.33
CA GLY A 164 -6.63 -1.25 -1.87
C GLY A 164 -6.45 -1.25 -3.39
N THR A 165 -6.18 -0.10 -3.99
CA THR A 165 -5.98 0.07 -5.45
C THR A 165 -4.52 0.30 -5.83
N ALA A 166 -3.62 0.35 -4.85
CA ALA A 166 -2.19 0.43 -5.06
C ALA A 166 -1.68 -0.82 -5.80
N ALA A 167 -0.85 -0.62 -6.84
CA ALA A 167 -0.22 -1.70 -7.60
C ALA A 167 0.92 -2.43 -6.85
N PHE A 168 1.10 -2.11 -5.57
CA PHE A 168 2.18 -2.60 -4.71
C PHE A 168 1.63 -2.99 -3.35
N VAL A 169 2.32 -3.89 -2.66
CA VAL A 169 2.02 -4.22 -1.28
C VAL A 169 2.72 -3.20 -0.38
N ALA A 170 1.96 -2.24 0.15
CA ALA A 170 2.45 -1.40 1.24
C ALA A 170 2.62 -2.26 2.50
N SER A 171 3.59 -1.88 3.35
CA SER A 171 4.04 -2.58 4.58
C SER A 171 3.08 -3.65 5.13
N PRO A 172 3.54 -4.90 5.36
CA PRO A 172 2.70 -5.96 5.91
C PRO A 172 2.44 -5.65 7.38
N GLY A 173 1.41 -4.86 7.64
CA GLY A 173 0.71 -4.88 8.92
C GLY A 173 -0.53 -5.77 8.80
N PRO A 174 -1.13 -6.25 9.89
CA PRO A 174 -2.42 -6.90 9.88
C PRO A 174 -3.51 -6.04 9.23
N ALA A 175 -3.32 -4.73 9.03
CA ALA A 175 -4.23 -3.89 8.24
C ALA A 175 -4.25 -4.23 6.73
N THR A 176 -3.15 -4.74 6.16
CA THR A 176 -3.11 -5.27 4.78
C THR A 176 -3.67 -6.70 4.69
N LEU A 177 -3.82 -7.40 5.83
CA LEU A 177 -4.49 -8.71 5.95
C LEU A 177 -5.93 -8.63 6.48
N ALA A 178 -6.33 -7.49 7.06
CA ALA A 178 -7.66 -7.19 7.55
C ALA A 178 -8.48 -6.41 6.52
N GLY A 179 -8.27 -6.72 5.23
CA GLY A 179 -9.37 -6.68 4.30
C GLY A 179 -10.46 -7.59 4.87
N ALA A 180 -11.43 -7.00 5.58
CA ALA A 180 -12.70 -7.66 5.82
C ALA A 180 -13.15 -8.29 4.50
N PRO A 181 -13.75 -9.49 4.52
CA PRO A 181 -14.24 -10.11 3.30
C PRO A 181 -15.03 -9.06 2.53
N ARG A 182 -14.53 -8.73 1.34
CA ARG A 182 -15.18 -7.80 0.43
C ARG A 182 -16.63 -8.28 0.29
N PRO A 183 -17.67 -7.44 0.46
CA PRO A 183 -19.01 -7.88 0.11
C PRO A 183 -18.97 -8.36 -1.33
N GLU A 184 -19.34 -9.63 -1.52
CA GLU A 184 -19.51 -10.24 -2.83
C GLU A 184 -20.69 -9.52 -3.49
N PHE A 185 -20.37 -8.53 -4.31
CA PHE A 185 -21.33 -8.01 -5.26
C PHE A 185 -21.44 -9.07 -6.37
N PRO A 186 -22.65 -9.59 -6.67
CA PRO A 186 -22.80 -10.46 -7.81
C PRO A 186 -22.30 -9.72 -9.05
N PRO A 187 -21.48 -10.36 -9.90
CA PRO A 187 -20.93 -9.70 -11.07
C PRO A 187 -22.08 -9.22 -11.95
N VAL A 188 -22.06 -7.92 -12.24
CA VAL A 188 -22.75 -7.41 -13.42
C VAL A 188 -22.01 -8.02 -14.60
N VAL A 189 -22.63 -9.05 -15.18
CA VAL A 189 -22.21 -9.66 -16.42
C VAL A 189 -22.26 -8.61 -17.51
N ASP A 190 -21.08 -8.19 -17.98
CA ASP A 190 -20.72 -8.28 -19.40
C ASP A 190 -19.21 -8.07 -19.60
N ASP A 191 -18.67 -8.88 -20.53
CA ASP A 191 -17.30 -9.01 -21.03
C ASP A 191 -16.26 -9.79 -20.19
N ILE A 192 -15.91 -10.97 -20.73
CA ILE A 192 -15.05 -12.01 -20.14
C ILE A 192 -13.59 -11.53 -20.06
N VAL A 193 -13.10 -11.41 -18.83
CA VAL A 193 -11.69 -11.20 -18.47
C VAL A 193 -10.99 -12.56 -18.32
N LEU A 194 -9.86 -12.78 -19.01
CA LEU A 194 -9.03 -13.96 -18.77
C LEU A 194 -7.97 -13.68 -17.68
N LEU A 195 -7.91 -14.58 -16.72
CA LEU A 195 -6.92 -14.57 -15.64
C LEU A 195 -5.62 -15.24 -16.12
N ASP A 196 -4.47 -14.61 -15.86
CA ASP A 196 -3.15 -15.23 -16.06
C ASP A 196 -3.02 -16.44 -15.12
N PRO A 197 -2.83 -17.67 -15.63
CA PRO A 197 -2.84 -18.89 -14.82
C PRO A 197 -1.63 -19.02 -13.88
N VAL A 198 -0.58 -18.22 -14.06
CA VAL A 198 0.65 -18.31 -13.25
C VAL A 198 0.53 -17.49 -11.97
N CYS A 199 -0.05 -16.30 -12.06
CA CYS A 199 -0.07 -15.34 -10.96
C CYS A 199 -1.47 -14.85 -10.56
N GLY A 200 -2.50 -15.21 -11.33
CA GLY A 200 -3.88 -14.80 -11.09
C GLY A 200 -4.17 -13.35 -11.46
N MET A 201 -3.28 -12.65 -12.17
CA MET A 201 -3.55 -11.30 -12.64
C MET A 201 -4.53 -11.28 -13.81
N THR A 202 -5.49 -10.36 -13.76
CA THR A 202 -6.40 -10.04 -14.86
C THR A 202 -5.62 -9.50 -16.06
N VAL A 203 -5.80 -10.13 -17.24
CA VAL A 203 -5.22 -9.66 -18.49
C VAL A 203 -6.32 -9.22 -19.44
N ASP A 204 -6.29 -7.95 -19.84
CA ASP A 204 -7.15 -7.43 -20.88
C ASP A 204 -6.72 -8.03 -22.24
N ARG A 205 -7.64 -8.76 -22.87
CA ARG A 205 -7.41 -9.45 -24.14
C ARG A 205 -7.13 -8.48 -25.29
N ALA A 206 -7.63 -7.24 -25.24
CA ALA A 206 -7.42 -6.25 -26.30
C ALA A 206 -5.99 -5.70 -26.34
N HIS A 207 -5.25 -5.77 -25.21
CA HIS A 207 -3.94 -5.15 -25.05
C HIS A 207 -2.83 -6.12 -24.59
N ALA A 208 -3.12 -7.41 -24.51
CA ALA A 208 -2.19 -8.44 -24.06
C ALA A 208 -0.97 -8.56 -25.00
N ARG A 209 0.21 -8.19 -24.51
CA ARG A 209 1.47 -8.24 -25.28
C ARG A 209 2.18 -9.59 -25.19
N HIS A 210 1.79 -10.45 -24.27
CA HIS A 210 2.49 -11.69 -23.95
C HIS A 210 1.50 -12.85 -23.99
N LEU A 211 1.56 -13.66 -25.05
CA LEU A 211 0.62 -14.75 -25.33
C LEU A 211 1.36 -16.07 -25.56
N ALA A 212 0.78 -17.18 -25.13
CA ALA A 212 1.27 -18.52 -25.47
C ALA A 212 0.09 -19.49 -25.67
N GLU A 213 0.26 -20.47 -26.54
CA GLU A 213 -0.75 -21.49 -26.82
C GLU A 213 -0.34 -22.82 -26.18
N HIS A 214 -1.30 -23.52 -25.58
CA HIS A 214 -1.15 -24.87 -25.07
C HIS A 214 -2.47 -25.63 -25.21
N ASP A 215 -2.42 -26.86 -25.74
CA ASP A 215 -3.59 -27.71 -26.00
C ASP A 215 -4.76 -27.02 -26.74
N GLY A 216 -4.41 -26.17 -27.72
CA GLY A 216 -5.37 -25.42 -28.54
C GLY A 216 -6.03 -24.23 -27.83
N VAL A 217 -5.60 -23.90 -26.62
CA VAL A 217 -6.06 -22.73 -25.85
C VAL A 217 -4.96 -21.68 -25.82
N VAL A 218 -5.31 -20.43 -26.16
CA VAL A 218 -4.40 -19.28 -26.08
C VAL A 218 -4.52 -18.62 -24.72
N TYR A 219 -3.42 -18.61 -23.98
CA TYR A 219 -3.27 -17.99 -22.67
C TYR A 219 -2.60 -16.62 -22.78
N ALA A 220 -3.08 -15.67 -22.00
CA ALA A 220 -2.54 -14.31 -21.93
C ALA A 220 -1.85 -14.09 -20.58
N PHE A 221 -0.70 -13.42 -20.61
CA PHE A 221 0.16 -13.24 -19.45
C PHE A 221 0.41 -11.77 -19.12
N CYS A 222 0.47 -11.46 -17.84
CA CYS A 222 0.73 -10.11 -17.34
C CYS A 222 2.16 -9.61 -17.68
N SER A 223 3.08 -10.54 -17.93
CA SER A 223 4.50 -10.27 -18.09
C SER A 223 5.18 -11.37 -18.91
N MET A 224 6.33 -11.04 -19.49
CA MET A 224 7.21 -12.04 -20.13
C MET A 224 7.66 -13.14 -19.16
N GLY A 225 7.84 -12.81 -17.88
CA GLY A 225 8.23 -13.76 -16.85
C GLY A 225 7.18 -14.85 -16.64
N CYS A 226 5.91 -14.47 -16.46
CA CYS A 226 4.80 -15.42 -16.29
C CYS A 226 4.63 -16.31 -17.54
N ARG A 227 4.70 -15.71 -18.74
CA ARG A 227 4.70 -16.47 -20.01
C ARG A 227 5.83 -17.50 -20.07
N THR A 228 7.03 -17.12 -19.66
CA THR A 228 8.21 -17.99 -19.72
C THR A 228 8.08 -19.15 -18.74
N SER A 229 7.60 -18.89 -17.52
CA SER A 229 7.31 -19.93 -16.53
C SER A 229 6.24 -20.91 -17.02
N PHE A 230 5.16 -20.40 -17.62
CA PHE A 230 4.10 -21.24 -18.18
C PHE A 230 4.61 -22.14 -19.30
N ILE A 231 5.38 -21.62 -20.27
CA ILE A 231 5.94 -22.42 -21.38
C ILE A 231 6.86 -23.54 -20.86
N ARG A 232 7.58 -23.28 -19.77
CA ARG A 232 8.53 -24.23 -19.19
C ARG A 232 7.83 -25.41 -18.51
N GLU A 233 6.70 -25.18 -17.85
CA GLU A 233 5.95 -26.23 -17.14
C GLU A 233 4.42 -25.99 -17.17
N PRO A 234 3.76 -26.13 -18.33
CA PRO A 234 2.36 -25.71 -18.49
C PRO A 234 1.38 -26.48 -17.60
N THR A 235 1.62 -27.78 -17.41
CA THR A 235 0.78 -28.68 -16.62
C THR A 235 0.73 -28.34 -15.12
N ALA A 236 1.68 -27.54 -14.62
CA ALA A 236 1.65 -27.05 -13.23
C ALA A 236 0.63 -25.91 -13.02
N TYR A 237 0.21 -25.25 -14.10
CA TYR A 237 -0.63 -24.04 -14.06
C TYR A 237 -1.99 -24.22 -14.73
N VAL A 238 -2.17 -25.24 -15.56
CA VAL A 238 -3.46 -25.60 -16.14
C VAL A 238 -4.12 -26.64 -15.23
N PRO A 239 -5.29 -26.35 -14.63
CA PRO A 239 -5.99 -27.35 -13.83
C PRO A 239 -6.36 -28.54 -14.71
N VAL A 240 -5.95 -29.74 -14.30
CA VAL A 240 -6.31 -30.99 -14.97
C VAL A 240 -7.84 -31.10 -14.94
N SER A 241 -8.46 -31.07 -16.11
CA SER A 241 -9.88 -31.33 -16.22
C SER A 241 -10.15 -32.77 -15.75
N VAL A 242 -10.79 -32.90 -14.59
CA VAL A 242 -11.40 -34.17 -14.17
C VAL A 242 -12.51 -34.49 -15.15
N SER A 243 -12.25 -35.42 -16.07
CA SER A 243 -13.27 -36.00 -16.94
C SER A 243 -14.26 -36.79 -16.08
N SER A 244 -15.44 -36.24 -15.84
CA SER A 244 -16.60 -37.01 -15.40
C SER A 244 -17.20 -37.74 -16.61
N THR A 245 -17.14 -39.06 -16.51
CA THR A 245 -17.87 -40.12 -17.23
C THR A 245 -19.13 -39.69 -17.98
N ASP A 246 -19.20 -40.06 -19.27
CA ASP A 246 -20.17 -41.02 -19.81
C ASP A 246 -19.53 -41.81 -20.96
#